data_AF-A0A6S6S3Z0-F1
#
_entry.id   AF-A0A6S6S3Z0-F1
#
_cell.length_a   1.000
_cell.length_b   1.000
_cell.length_c   1.000
_cell.angle_alpha   90.00
_cell.angle_beta   90.00
_cell.angle_gamma   90.00
#
_symmetry.space_group_name_H-M   'P 1'
#
loop_
_entity.id
_entity.type
_entity.pdbx_description
1 polymer ?
#
loop_
_entity_poly.entity_id
_entity_poly.type
_entity_poly.pdbx_seq_one_letter_code
_entity_poly.pdbx_strand_id
1 'polypeptide(L)'
;MNLKLILPLSLFCLFWGKIQAQDNLESLLNIVEIGKTFALYKANSKDVNIVKETETHYLKLVPAKYKMVFDTIELAPALNGNLDTSNYFIQTEVLVLKEPGAEWKIAKVSPLCRKEDGVPHLALCLLKTTPDYRIVHRKFFPFKNITDTTATDFIIPAEIIIVERKLLTQKARIYYVNSDQKGNLGPGEKVIKIPVGSWRKWAEITCPYGTFENPSMTEIQKALKEQAYNVKITGKFDEQTKSQLIMFQKDNMLSDQGNLTSETLNRLGVKRKKLIQIDSLN
;
A
#
# COMPACT_ATOMS: atom_id res chain seq x y z
N MET A 1 -51.60 7.08 51.90
CA MET A 1 -52.77 6.74 51.06
C MET A 1 -52.29 5.87 49.90
N ASN A 2 -52.56 4.55 50.00
CA ASN A 2 -52.62 3.46 49.00
C ASN A 2 -52.02 3.70 47.60
N LEU A 3 -51.04 2.96 47.05
CA LEU A 3 -50.85 1.50 46.83
C LEU A 3 -51.87 0.85 45.86
N LYS A 4 -51.37 0.44 44.66
CA LYS A 4 -51.66 -0.76 43.81
C LYS A 4 -51.49 -0.40 42.32
N LEU A 5 -50.50 -0.92 41.57
CA LEU A 5 -50.28 -2.30 41.10
C LEU A 5 -51.27 -2.73 40.01
N ILE A 6 -50.92 -2.50 38.73
CA ILE A 6 -51.41 -3.28 37.56
C ILE A 6 -50.30 -3.36 36.50
N LEU A 7 -49.78 -4.58 36.31
CA LEU A 7 -49.18 -5.15 35.09
C LEU A 7 -49.86 -6.53 34.96
N PRO A 8 -49.88 -7.23 33.81
CA PRO A 8 -49.51 -6.84 32.44
C PRO A 8 -50.58 -7.24 31.38
N LEU A 9 -50.49 -6.73 30.15
CA LEU A 9 -51.01 -7.47 29.00
C LEU A 9 -49.95 -7.51 27.90
N SER A 10 -49.55 -8.75 27.62
CA SER A 10 -48.66 -9.21 26.58
C SER A 10 -49.00 -8.67 25.20
N LEU A 11 -48.04 -8.03 24.54
CA LEU A 11 -47.89 -8.16 23.11
C LEU A 11 -46.48 -8.67 22.83
N PHE A 12 -46.41 -9.99 22.72
CA PHE A 12 -45.28 -10.75 22.19
C PHE A 12 -45.10 -10.32 20.72
N CYS A 13 -44.41 -9.22 20.47
CA CYS A 13 -43.83 -8.97 19.16
C CYS A 13 -42.67 -9.95 19.02
N LEU A 14 -42.98 -11.08 18.39
CA LEU A 14 -42.02 -11.97 17.75
C LEU A 14 -41.17 -11.10 16.81
N PHE A 15 -40.04 -10.61 17.30
CA PHE A 15 -38.94 -10.19 16.45
C PHE A 15 -38.43 -11.45 15.78
N TRP A 16 -39.04 -11.79 14.65
CA TRP A 16 -38.45 -12.70 13.68
C TRP A 16 -37.01 -12.28 13.44
N GLY A 17 -36.12 -13.24 13.66
CA GLY A 17 -34.69 -13.04 13.60
C GLY A 17 -34.29 -12.41 12.29
N LYS A 18 -33.69 -11.23 12.36
CA LYS A 18 -32.57 -10.94 11.48
C LYS A 18 -31.45 -11.88 11.90
N ILE A 19 -31.46 -13.10 11.39
CA ILE A 19 -30.20 -13.77 11.08
C ILE A 19 -29.60 -12.88 10.00
N GLN A 20 -28.84 -11.87 10.43
CA GLN A 20 -28.02 -11.08 9.54
C GLN A 20 -27.00 -12.08 9.02
N ALA A 21 -27.31 -12.69 7.88
CA ALA A 21 -26.33 -13.44 7.12
C ALA A 21 -25.21 -12.44 6.86
N GLN A 22 -24.13 -12.58 7.63
CA GLN A 22 -22.95 -11.76 7.47
C GLN A 22 -22.51 -11.93 6.02
N ASP A 23 -22.73 -10.88 5.23
CA ASP A 23 -22.36 -10.86 3.83
C ASP A 23 -20.84 -11.10 3.75
N ASN A 24 -20.42 -11.85 2.74
CA ASN A 24 -19.02 -12.10 2.45
C ASN A 24 -18.22 -10.78 2.35
N LEU A 25 -18.79 -9.73 1.76
CA LEU A 25 -18.19 -8.39 1.76
C LEU A 25 -18.02 -7.82 3.17
N GLU A 26 -19.05 -7.94 4.01
CA GLU A 26 -18.99 -7.46 5.40
C GLU A 26 -17.89 -8.18 6.18
N SER A 27 -17.69 -9.48 5.92
CA SER A 27 -16.60 -10.25 6.52
C SER A 27 -15.21 -9.72 6.14
N LEU A 28 -15.02 -9.22 4.91
CA LEU A 28 -13.79 -8.55 4.50
C LEU A 28 -13.63 -7.20 5.19
N LEU A 29 -14.67 -6.38 5.17
CA LEU A 29 -14.63 -5.01 5.72
C LEU A 29 -14.32 -4.98 7.22
N ASN A 30 -14.70 -6.04 7.95
CA ASN A 30 -14.43 -6.16 9.39
C ASN A 30 -13.00 -6.57 9.74
N ILE A 31 -12.24 -7.15 8.79
CA ILE A 31 -10.88 -7.64 9.03
C ILE A 31 -9.81 -6.91 8.22
N VAL A 32 -10.21 -6.08 7.25
CA VAL A 32 -9.26 -5.45 6.35
C VAL A 32 -8.35 -4.48 7.10
N GLU A 33 -7.04 -4.63 6.87
CA GLU A 33 -6.03 -3.68 7.29
C GLU A 33 -5.13 -3.30 6.11
N ILE A 34 -4.59 -2.09 6.18
CA ILE A 34 -3.69 -1.56 5.16
C ILE A 34 -2.39 -2.38 5.12
N GLY A 35 -1.97 -2.77 3.92
CA GLY A 35 -0.73 -3.53 3.68
C GLY A 35 -0.87 -5.04 3.81
N LYS A 36 -2.01 -5.54 4.30
CA LYS A 36 -2.30 -6.98 4.38
C LYS A 36 -3.03 -7.48 3.14
N THR A 37 -2.88 -8.77 2.84
CA THR A 37 -3.56 -9.44 1.73
C THR A 37 -4.59 -10.41 2.27
N PHE A 38 -5.81 -10.35 1.74
CA PHE A 38 -6.92 -11.20 2.11
C PHE A 38 -7.36 -12.01 0.90
N ALA A 39 -7.74 -13.27 1.12
CA ALA A 39 -8.23 -14.13 0.07
C ALA A 39 -9.63 -14.68 0.35
N LEU A 40 -10.33 -14.88 -0.76
CA LEU A 40 -11.61 -15.54 -0.83
C LEU A 40 -11.44 -16.89 -1.54
N TYR A 41 -11.81 -17.96 -0.85
CA TYR A 41 -11.74 -19.33 -1.33
C TYR A 41 -13.14 -19.92 -1.45
N LYS A 42 -13.31 -20.81 -2.43
CA LYS A 42 -14.51 -21.63 -2.51
C LYS A 42 -14.54 -22.59 -1.32
N ALA A 43 -15.71 -22.73 -0.70
CA ALA A 43 -15.85 -23.63 0.44
C ALA A 43 -15.78 -25.11 0.02
N ASN A 44 -15.20 -25.92 0.89
CA ASN A 44 -15.20 -27.38 0.84
C ASN A 44 -16.12 -27.96 1.94
N SER A 45 -16.32 -29.27 1.91
CA SER A 45 -17.23 -29.97 2.84
C SER A 45 -16.77 -29.98 4.30
N LYS A 46 -15.50 -29.64 4.58
CA LYS A 46 -14.92 -29.61 5.92
C LYS A 46 -14.92 -28.21 6.54
N ASP A 47 -15.29 -27.18 5.77
CA ASP A 47 -15.28 -25.80 6.25
C ASP A 47 -16.47 -25.52 7.18
N VAL A 48 -16.18 -24.87 8.31
CA VAL A 48 -17.19 -24.59 9.36
C VAL A 48 -17.85 -23.21 9.16
N ASN A 49 -17.12 -22.25 8.59
CA ASN A 49 -17.56 -20.86 8.44
C ASN A 49 -17.80 -20.50 6.97
N ILE A 50 -18.91 -21.00 6.43
CA ILE A 50 -19.31 -20.84 5.03
C ILE A 50 -20.33 -19.71 4.90
N VAL A 51 -20.12 -18.83 3.92
CA VAL A 51 -21.10 -17.84 3.45
C VAL A 51 -21.68 -18.36 2.13
N LYS A 52 -23.01 -18.43 2.05
CA LYS A 52 -23.71 -18.85 0.82
C LYS A 52 -24.18 -17.61 0.07
N GLU A 53 -23.63 -17.40 -1.11
CA GLU A 53 -24.09 -16.39 -2.06
C GLU A 53 -25.22 -16.98 -2.89
N THR A 54 -26.43 -16.43 -2.75
CA THR A 54 -27.63 -16.91 -3.46
C THR A 54 -27.73 -16.33 -4.87
N GLU A 55 -27.05 -15.22 -5.13
CA GLU A 55 -26.97 -14.59 -6.44
C GLU A 55 -25.52 -14.25 -6.80
N THR A 56 -25.29 -13.82 -8.04
CA THR A 56 -23.97 -13.38 -8.47
C THR A 56 -23.80 -11.91 -8.10
N HIS A 57 -22.81 -11.62 -7.25
CA HIS A 57 -22.44 -10.27 -6.89
C HIS A 57 -21.25 -9.77 -7.71
N TYR A 58 -21.19 -8.45 -7.90
CA TYR A 58 -20.06 -7.78 -8.54
C TYR A 58 -19.40 -6.85 -7.52
N LEU A 59 -18.17 -7.15 -7.17
CA LEU A 59 -17.39 -6.37 -6.23
C LEU A 59 -16.70 -5.22 -6.96
N LYS A 60 -17.12 -3.99 -6.68
CA LYS A 60 -16.58 -2.78 -7.29
C LYS A 60 -15.48 -2.18 -6.40
N LEU A 61 -14.26 -2.16 -6.94
CA LEU A 61 -13.09 -1.50 -6.37
C LEU A 61 -13.06 -0.05 -6.85
N VAL A 62 -13.15 0.90 -5.93
CA VAL A 62 -13.08 2.34 -6.25
C VAL A 62 -11.81 2.92 -5.63
N PRO A 63 -10.89 3.48 -6.44
CA PRO A 63 -9.67 4.10 -5.92
C PRO A 63 -9.98 5.39 -5.16
N ALA A 64 -8.99 5.88 -4.42
CA ALA A 64 -9.04 7.19 -3.82
C ALA A 64 -9.21 8.29 -4.89
N LYS A 65 -10.02 9.31 -4.59
CA LYS A 65 -10.20 10.47 -5.47
C LYS A 65 -9.55 11.70 -4.86
N TYR A 66 -9.01 12.54 -5.75
CA TYR A 66 -8.27 13.73 -5.39
C TYR A 66 -8.87 14.94 -6.09
N LYS A 67 -8.79 16.09 -5.43
CA LYS A 67 -9.09 17.40 -6.02
C LYS A 67 -7.79 18.19 -6.14
N MET A 68 -7.66 18.88 -7.27
CA MET A 68 -6.57 19.82 -7.51
C MET A 68 -6.82 21.13 -6.76
N VAL A 69 -5.81 21.60 -6.04
CA VAL A 69 -5.79 22.90 -5.36
C VAL A 69 -4.47 23.59 -5.69
N PHE A 70 -4.52 24.91 -5.84
CA PHE A 70 -3.35 25.74 -6.11
C PHE A 70 -3.11 26.64 -4.91
N ASP A 71 -1.92 26.53 -4.33
CA ASP A 71 -1.48 27.38 -3.24
C ASP A 71 -0.45 28.37 -3.75
N THR A 72 -0.57 29.64 -3.36
CA THR A 72 0.47 30.64 -3.58
C THR A 72 1.37 30.69 -2.35
N ILE A 73 2.64 30.34 -2.52
CA ILE A 73 3.64 30.34 -1.46
C ILE A 73 4.61 31.50 -1.70
N GLU A 74 4.72 32.40 -0.72
CA GLU A 74 5.70 33.47 -0.72
C GLU A 74 7.07 32.95 -0.28
N LEU A 75 8.02 32.92 -1.21
CA LEU A 75 9.41 32.56 -0.98
C LEU A 75 10.21 33.71 -0.38
N ALA A 76 9.90 34.96 -0.76
CA ALA A 76 10.48 36.15 -0.17
C ALA A 76 9.45 37.30 -0.18
N PRO A 77 9.33 38.08 0.91
CA PRO A 77 8.41 39.21 0.96
C PRO A 77 8.83 40.33 0.02
N ALA A 78 7.88 41.18 -0.36
CA ALA A 78 8.21 42.44 -1.04
C ALA A 78 8.96 43.37 -0.07
N LEU A 79 10.05 43.97 -0.53
CA LEU A 79 10.91 44.84 0.26
C LEU A 79 10.75 46.28 -0.20
N ASN A 80 10.47 47.18 0.75
CA ASN A 80 10.23 48.61 0.51
C ASN A 80 11.14 49.52 1.36
N GLY A 81 12.37 49.06 1.62
CA GLY A 81 13.37 49.83 2.35
C GLY A 81 13.49 49.55 3.85
N ASN A 82 12.51 48.92 4.49
CA ASN A 82 12.51 48.70 5.95
C ASN A 82 13.24 47.42 6.43
N LEU A 83 13.69 46.58 5.51
CA LEU A 83 14.31 45.27 5.81
C LEU A 83 15.79 45.28 5.40
N ASP A 84 16.64 44.69 6.25
CA ASP A 84 18.06 44.51 5.98
C ASP A 84 18.22 43.36 4.97
N THR A 85 18.67 43.70 3.77
CA THR A 85 18.85 42.76 2.66
C THR A 85 20.23 42.10 2.63
N SER A 86 21.16 42.57 3.48
CA SER A 86 22.49 41.99 3.61
C SER A 86 22.48 40.68 4.42
N ASN A 87 21.49 40.54 5.30
CA ASN A 87 21.30 39.38 6.15
C ASN A 87 19.94 38.73 5.91
N TYR A 88 19.87 37.40 5.88
CA TYR A 88 18.61 36.70 5.81
C TYR A 88 18.69 35.32 6.47
N PHE A 89 17.53 34.82 6.87
CA PHE A 89 17.34 33.46 7.37
C PHE A 89 16.62 32.63 6.31
N ILE A 90 17.05 31.37 6.16
CA ILE A 90 16.33 30.40 5.33
C ILE A 90 15.49 29.52 6.24
N GLN A 91 14.18 29.52 6.02
CA GLN A 91 13.29 28.50 6.55
C GLN A 91 13.05 27.44 5.48
N THR A 92 13.31 26.18 5.82
CA THR A 92 13.00 25.05 4.94
C THR A 92 11.66 24.46 5.34
N GLU A 93 10.76 24.30 4.37
CA GLU A 93 9.43 23.74 4.55
C GLU A 93 9.23 22.56 3.58
N VAL A 94 8.58 21.49 4.06
CA VAL A 94 8.24 20.32 3.25
C VAL A 94 6.75 20.35 2.95
N LEU A 95 6.41 20.66 1.70
CA LEU A 95 5.03 20.70 1.23
C LEU A 95 4.60 19.32 0.75
N VAL A 96 3.41 18.87 1.18
CA VAL A 96 2.78 17.65 0.66
C VAL A 96 2.03 18.00 -0.61
N LEU A 97 2.57 17.60 -1.77
CA LEU A 97 1.95 17.79 -3.08
C LEU A 97 0.80 16.81 -3.32
N LYS A 98 0.87 15.60 -2.76
CA LYS A 98 -0.20 14.61 -2.86
C LYS A 98 -0.33 13.88 -1.55
N GLU A 99 -1.52 13.95 -0.97
CA GLU A 99 -1.81 13.25 0.28
C GLU A 99 -1.79 11.73 0.09
N PRO A 100 -1.27 10.97 1.07
CA PRO A 100 -1.28 9.52 0.99
C PRO A 100 -2.72 9.02 1.10
N GLY A 101 -3.18 8.33 0.06
CA GLY A 101 -4.45 7.63 0.05
C GLY A 101 -4.25 6.13 0.24
N ALA A 102 -5.22 5.37 -0.25
CA ALA A 102 -5.11 3.92 -0.38
C ALA A 102 -5.68 3.48 -1.72
N GLU A 103 -5.31 2.28 -2.16
CA GLU A 103 -5.81 1.67 -3.39
C GLU A 103 -6.02 0.17 -3.19
N TRP A 104 -7.15 -0.33 -3.68
CA TRP A 104 -7.43 -1.75 -3.75
C TRP A 104 -6.72 -2.37 -4.95
N LYS A 105 -5.91 -3.40 -4.70
CA LYS A 105 -5.24 -4.16 -5.74
C LYS A 105 -5.60 -5.63 -5.64
N ILE A 106 -5.62 -6.28 -6.80
CA ILE A 106 -5.71 -7.74 -6.89
C ILE A 106 -4.31 -8.31 -6.66
N ALA A 107 -4.24 -9.42 -5.93
CA ALA A 107 -3.02 -10.15 -5.68
C ALA A 107 -3.09 -11.56 -6.27
N LYS A 108 -1.96 -12.03 -6.78
CA LYS A 108 -1.71 -13.42 -7.15
C LYS A 108 -0.87 -14.06 -6.05
N VAL A 109 -1.37 -15.15 -5.51
CA VAL A 109 -0.80 -15.80 -4.33
C VAL A 109 -0.12 -17.08 -4.77
N SER A 110 1.15 -17.23 -4.42
CA SER A 110 1.97 -18.42 -4.72
C SER A 110 1.39 -19.68 -4.05
N PRO A 111 1.46 -20.86 -4.69
CA PRO A 111 1.15 -22.14 -4.05
C PRO A 111 1.81 -22.30 -2.67
N LEU A 112 3.03 -21.79 -2.50
CA LEU A 112 3.78 -21.84 -1.24
C LEU A 112 3.06 -21.14 -0.08
N CYS A 113 2.22 -20.15 -0.35
CA CYS A 113 1.46 -19.44 0.70
C CYS A 113 0.05 -20.00 0.92
N ARG A 114 -0.43 -20.90 0.07
CA ARG A 114 -1.83 -21.34 0.05
C ARG A 114 -2.07 -22.70 0.73
N LYS A 115 -1.01 -23.41 1.14
CA LYS A 115 -1.11 -24.76 1.72
C LYS A 115 -2.12 -25.63 0.94
N GLU A 116 -3.02 -26.32 1.64
CA GLU A 116 -4.07 -27.19 1.08
C GLU A 116 -5.31 -26.41 0.58
N ASP A 117 -5.35 -25.08 0.71
CA ASP A 117 -6.54 -24.26 0.45
C ASP A 117 -6.86 -24.08 -1.05
N GLY A 118 -6.08 -24.71 -1.94
CA GLY A 118 -6.25 -24.59 -3.39
C GLY A 118 -5.94 -23.17 -3.89
N VAL A 119 -6.43 -22.82 -5.08
CA VAL A 119 -6.26 -21.48 -5.65
C VAL A 119 -7.40 -20.57 -5.16
N PRO A 120 -7.11 -19.39 -4.56
CA PRO A 120 -8.16 -18.45 -4.18
C PRO A 120 -8.87 -17.96 -5.45
N HIS A 121 -10.19 -17.81 -5.35
CA HIS A 121 -10.97 -17.17 -6.40
C HIS A 121 -10.56 -15.71 -6.56
N LEU A 122 -10.28 -15.04 -5.44
CA LEU A 122 -9.85 -13.67 -5.40
C LEU A 122 -8.93 -13.44 -4.22
N ALA A 123 -7.84 -12.70 -4.43
CA ALA A 123 -7.08 -12.10 -3.34
C ALA A 123 -6.97 -10.60 -3.55
N LEU A 124 -7.18 -9.83 -2.48
CA LEU A 124 -7.18 -8.38 -2.47
C LEU A 124 -6.23 -7.85 -1.43
N CYS A 125 -5.63 -6.69 -1.73
CA CYS A 125 -4.80 -5.95 -0.81
C CYS A 125 -5.20 -4.47 -0.85
N LEU A 126 -5.33 -3.85 0.32
CA LEU A 126 -5.51 -2.41 0.46
C LEU A 126 -4.14 -1.77 0.70
N LEU A 127 -3.58 -1.12 -0.31
CA LEU A 127 -2.24 -0.55 -0.25
C LEU A 127 -2.28 0.95 0.00
N LYS A 128 -1.47 1.42 0.93
CA LYS A 128 -1.22 2.86 1.12
C LYS A 128 -0.44 3.39 -0.08
N THR A 129 -0.89 4.49 -0.67
CA THR A 129 -0.13 5.13 -1.74
C THR A 129 0.99 5.99 -1.16
N THR A 130 2.09 6.13 -1.90
CA THR A 130 3.15 7.06 -1.53
C THR A 130 2.65 8.51 -1.65
N PRO A 131 2.93 9.35 -0.66
CA PRO A 131 2.74 10.79 -0.78
C PRO A 131 3.83 11.40 -1.67
N ASP A 132 3.48 12.50 -2.34
CA ASP A 132 4.43 13.29 -3.12
C ASP A 132 4.77 14.55 -2.33
N TYR A 133 6.05 14.93 -2.29
CA TYR A 133 6.53 16.07 -1.52
C TYR A 133 7.34 17.05 -2.38
N ARG A 134 7.40 18.29 -1.93
CA ARG A 134 8.31 19.32 -2.44
C ARG A 134 8.93 20.07 -1.27
N ILE A 135 10.25 20.20 -1.30
CA ILE A 135 10.97 21.06 -0.36
C ILE A 135 10.98 22.48 -0.92
N VAL A 136 10.65 23.45 -0.10
CA VAL A 136 10.71 24.88 -0.43
C VAL A 136 11.57 25.62 0.59
N HIS A 137 12.26 26.65 0.12
CA HIS A 137 13.13 27.48 0.94
C HIS A 137 12.60 28.91 0.93
N ARG A 138 12.18 29.40 2.10
CA ARG A 138 11.66 30.74 2.29
C ARG A 138 12.73 31.62 2.91
N LYS A 139 12.92 32.82 2.37
CA LYS A 139 13.85 33.83 2.86
C LYS A 139 13.11 34.80 3.75
N PHE A 140 13.63 34.98 4.96
CA PHE A 140 13.17 35.98 5.91
C PHE A 140 14.27 37.01 6.13
N PHE A 141 13.94 38.28 5.93
CA PHE A 141 14.85 39.40 6.12
C PHE A 141 14.54 40.08 7.47
N PRO A 142 15.55 40.37 8.31
CA PRO A 142 15.34 41.12 9.54
C PRO A 142 15.06 42.60 9.24
N PHE A 143 14.53 43.34 10.21
CA PHE A 143 14.36 44.80 10.09
C PHE A 143 15.71 45.53 10.06
N LYS A 144 15.81 46.60 9.26
CA LYS A 144 16.98 47.50 9.30
C LYS A 144 17.11 48.14 10.69
N ASN A 145 18.35 48.41 11.10
CA ASN A 145 18.59 49.23 12.28
C ASN A 145 18.16 50.68 11.99
N ILE A 146 17.41 51.29 12.91
CA ILE A 146 16.87 52.65 12.80
C ILE A 146 17.98 53.70 12.60
N THR A 147 19.22 53.40 13.02
CA THR A 147 20.37 54.32 12.87
C THR A 147 21.11 54.19 11.53
N ASP A 148 20.74 53.24 10.67
CA ASP A 148 21.36 53.08 9.35
C ASP A 148 20.66 53.97 8.31
N THR A 149 21.25 55.14 8.06
CA THR A 149 20.77 56.14 7.09
C THR A 149 21.44 56.03 5.72
N THR A 150 22.28 55.01 5.51
CA THR A 150 23.20 54.94 4.36
C THR A 150 22.72 54.07 3.20
N ALA A 151 21.71 53.22 3.44
CA ALA A 151 21.20 52.29 2.44
C ALA A 151 20.06 52.91 1.60
N THR A 152 20.25 53.03 0.29
CA THR A 152 19.19 53.36 -0.66
C THR A 152 18.06 52.33 -0.62
N ASP A 153 16.82 52.80 -0.53
CA ASP A 153 15.63 51.94 -0.54
C ASP A 153 15.34 51.45 -1.96
N PHE A 154 15.64 50.17 -2.21
CA PHE A 154 15.22 49.50 -3.43
C PHE A 154 13.86 48.82 -3.20
N ILE A 155 12.94 49.02 -4.14
CA ILE A 155 11.70 48.25 -4.18
C ILE A 155 12.03 46.89 -4.81
N ILE A 156 11.98 45.83 -4.01
CA ILE A 156 12.16 44.45 -4.47
C ILE A 156 10.79 43.76 -4.40
N PRO A 157 10.23 43.26 -5.52
CA PRO A 157 8.94 42.60 -5.49
C PRO A 157 9.02 41.28 -4.73
N ALA A 158 7.87 40.83 -4.20
CA ALA A 158 7.77 39.52 -3.56
C ALA A 158 8.11 38.40 -4.56
N GLU A 159 8.86 37.41 -4.09
CA GLU A 159 9.10 36.17 -4.83
C GLU A 159 8.05 35.16 -4.40
N ILE A 160 7.21 34.71 -5.34
CA ILE A 160 6.14 33.74 -5.07
C ILE A 160 6.25 32.54 -6.00
N ILE A 161 5.75 31.39 -5.55
CA ILE A 161 5.53 30.21 -6.39
C ILE A 161 4.08 29.75 -6.26
N ILE A 162 3.54 29.22 -7.35
CA ILE A 162 2.25 28.53 -7.35
C ILE A 162 2.53 27.04 -7.26
N VAL A 163 1.98 26.39 -6.24
CA VAL A 163 2.16 24.97 -5.98
C VAL A 163 0.84 24.25 -6.22
N GLU A 164 0.87 23.31 -7.16
CA GLU A 164 -0.24 22.41 -7.43
C GLU A 164 -0.24 21.25 -6.40
N ARG A 165 -1.37 21.06 -5.72
CA ARG A 165 -1.57 19.98 -4.74
C ARG A 165 -2.80 19.12 -5.05
N LYS A 166 -2.71 17.84 -4.71
CA LYS A 166 -3.75 16.82 -4.80
C LYS A 166 -4.24 16.48 -3.40
N LEU A 167 -5.34 17.11 -2.99
CA LEU A 167 -6.00 16.84 -1.71
C LEU A 167 -6.94 15.65 -1.83
N LEU A 168 -6.90 14.74 -0.86
CA LEU A 168 -7.74 13.55 -0.82
C LEU A 168 -9.19 13.94 -0.51
N THR A 169 -10.09 13.75 -1.46
CA THR A 169 -11.53 14.08 -1.27
C THR A 169 -12.37 12.85 -0.97
N GLN A 170 -11.94 11.67 -1.43
CA GLN A 170 -12.63 10.42 -1.16
C GLN A 170 -11.61 9.30 -0.94
N LYS A 171 -11.76 8.57 0.17
CA LYS A 171 -10.98 7.34 0.42
C LYS A 171 -11.35 6.26 -0.60
N ALA A 172 -10.41 5.34 -0.84
CA ALA A 172 -10.71 4.13 -1.59
C ALA A 172 -11.78 3.32 -0.86
N ARG A 173 -12.69 2.73 -1.64
CA ARG A 173 -13.83 1.98 -1.11
C ARG A 173 -14.09 0.76 -1.97
N ILE A 174 -14.77 -0.19 -1.36
CA ILE A 174 -15.17 -1.44 -1.99
C ILE A 174 -16.62 -1.72 -1.60
N TYR A 175 -17.45 -2.10 -2.58
CA TYR A 175 -18.86 -2.39 -2.34
C TYR A 175 -19.43 -3.27 -3.45
N TYR A 176 -20.56 -3.93 -3.18
CA TYR A 176 -21.29 -4.67 -4.20
C TYR A 176 -22.09 -3.77 -5.14
N VAL A 177 -22.13 -4.17 -6.40
CA VAL A 177 -22.98 -3.58 -7.43
C VAL A 177 -23.78 -4.67 -8.12
N ASN A 178 -24.95 -4.28 -8.63
CA ASN A 178 -25.81 -5.19 -9.39
C ASN A 178 -25.26 -5.39 -10.81
N SER A 179 -25.76 -6.41 -11.52
CA SER A 179 -25.32 -6.74 -12.88
C SER A 179 -25.43 -5.56 -13.87
N ASP A 180 -26.44 -4.70 -13.70
CA ASP A 180 -26.67 -3.56 -14.60
C ASP A 180 -25.62 -2.44 -14.44
N GLN A 181 -24.99 -2.37 -13.27
CA GLN A 181 -24.00 -1.33 -12.94
C GLN A 181 -22.56 -1.77 -13.21
N LYS A 182 -22.32 -3.04 -13.57
CA LYS A 182 -20.97 -3.60 -13.75
C LYS A 182 -20.16 -2.91 -14.86
N GLY A 183 -20.83 -2.36 -15.87
CA GLY A 183 -20.20 -1.66 -17.00
C GLY A 183 -19.89 -0.18 -16.73
N ASN A 184 -20.49 0.41 -15.69
CA ASN A 184 -20.33 1.81 -15.36
C ASN A 184 -19.08 2.00 -14.50
N LEU A 185 -17.91 2.02 -15.14
CA LEU A 185 -16.62 2.18 -14.51
C LEU A 185 -16.07 3.59 -14.73
N GLY A 186 -15.80 4.30 -13.64
CA GLY A 186 -15.00 5.51 -13.68
C GLY A 186 -13.50 5.21 -13.83
N PRO A 187 -12.67 6.27 -13.96
CA PRO A 187 -11.22 6.12 -14.09
C PRO A 187 -10.61 5.32 -12.94
N GLY A 188 -9.90 4.23 -13.27
CA GLY A 188 -9.24 3.35 -12.29
C GLY A 188 -10.18 2.44 -11.48
N GLU A 189 -11.50 2.53 -11.66
CA GLU A 189 -12.45 1.62 -11.03
C GLU A 189 -12.37 0.24 -11.69
N LYS A 190 -12.47 -0.82 -10.87
CA LYS A 190 -12.48 -2.21 -11.34
C LYS A 190 -13.67 -2.95 -10.77
N VAL A 191 -14.19 -3.92 -11.51
CA VAL A 191 -15.25 -4.79 -11.04
C VAL A 191 -14.79 -6.24 -11.13
N ILE A 192 -15.06 -7.00 -10.07
CA ILE A 192 -14.72 -8.42 -9.97
C ILE A 192 -15.98 -9.22 -9.68
N LYS A 193 -16.20 -10.30 -10.43
CA LYS A 193 -17.36 -11.16 -10.27
C LYS A 193 -17.16 -12.13 -9.10
N ILE A 194 -18.15 -12.22 -8.21
CA ILE A 194 -18.29 -13.27 -7.20
C ILE A 194 -19.53 -14.10 -7.59
N PRO A 195 -19.34 -15.28 -8.19
CA PRO A 195 -20.49 -16.09 -8.61
C PRO A 195 -21.24 -16.69 -7.43
N VAL A 196 -22.51 -17.04 -7.69
CA VAL A 196 -23.34 -17.85 -6.80
C VAL A 196 -22.57 -19.10 -6.33
N GLY A 197 -22.64 -19.40 -5.04
CA GLY A 197 -21.88 -20.51 -4.48
C GLY A 197 -21.68 -20.46 -2.98
N SER A 198 -21.01 -21.49 -2.47
CA SER A 198 -20.56 -21.55 -1.08
C SER A 198 -19.10 -21.09 -0.99
N TRP A 199 -18.87 -20.05 -0.21
CA TRP A 199 -17.60 -19.38 -0.05
C TRP A 199 -17.15 -19.45 1.40
N ARG A 200 -15.85 -19.52 1.64
CA ARG A 200 -15.31 -19.26 2.98
C ARG A 200 -15.40 -17.76 3.26
N LYS A 201 -15.49 -17.37 4.54
CA LYS A 201 -15.22 -15.98 4.92
C LYS A 201 -13.81 -15.58 4.46
N TRP A 202 -13.62 -14.29 4.17
CA TRP A 202 -12.29 -13.77 3.86
C TRP A 202 -11.31 -14.08 4.99
N ALA A 203 -10.08 -14.41 4.61
CA ALA A 203 -9.01 -14.68 5.55
C ALA A 203 -7.74 -13.96 5.12
N GLU A 204 -6.99 -13.44 6.10
CA GLU A 204 -5.64 -12.92 5.87
C GLU A 204 -4.73 -14.05 5.37
N ILE A 205 -3.94 -13.76 4.32
CA ILE A 205 -2.89 -14.66 3.86
C ILE A 205 -1.59 -14.28 4.55
N THR A 206 -1.10 -15.20 5.38
CA THR A 206 0.23 -15.13 5.97
C THR A 206 1.14 -16.15 5.28
N CYS A 207 2.17 -15.67 4.60
CA CYS A 207 3.16 -16.52 3.93
C CYS A 207 4.25 -16.94 4.93
N PRO A 208 4.34 -18.21 5.34
CA PRO A 208 5.35 -18.64 6.32
C PRO A 208 6.78 -18.63 5.74
N TYR A 209 6.90 -18.63 4.41
CA TYR A 209 8.18 -18.61 3.69
C TYR A 209 8.70 -17.18 3.44
N GLY A 210 8.07 -16.16 4.03
CA GLY A 210 8.44 -14.76 3.85
C GLY A 210 7.84 -14.11 2.60
N THR A 211 8.55 -13.14 2.02
CA THR A 211 8.03 -12.31 0.91
C THR A 211 8.37 -12.87 -0.47
N PHE A 212 9.49 -13.59 -0.58
CA PHE A 212 10.05 -14.04 -1.85
C PHE A 212 10.27 -15.55 -1.84
N GLU A 213 10.16 -16.15 -3.02
CA GLU A 213 10.58 -17.52 -3.22
C GLU A 213 12.10 -17.63 -3.07
N ASN A 214 12.55 -18.66 -2.36
CA ASN A 214 13.97 -18.96 -2.23
C ASN A 214 14.47 -19.50 -3.58
N PRO A 215 15.56 -18.93 -4.13
CA PRO A 215 16.14 -19.44 -5.36
C PRO A 215 16.69 -20.86 -5.12
N SER A 216 16.63 -21.68 -6.16
CA SER A 216 17.28 -22.98 -6.16
C SER A 216 18.80 -22.81 -6.15
N MET A 217 19.50 -23.81 -5.61
CA MET A 217 20.96 -23.81 -5.61
C MET A 217 21.54 -23.80 -7.04
N THR A 218 20.86 -24.43 -7.98
CA THR A 218 21.20 -24.43 -9.41
C THR A 218 21.18 -23.01 -10.00
N GLU A 219 20.21 -22.18 -9.62
CA GLU A 219 20.13 -20.78 -10.08
C GLU A 219 21.29 -19.95 -9.53
N ILE A 220 21.66 -20.14 -8.27
CA ILE A 220 22.78 -19.44 -7.65
C ILE A 220 24.11 -19.88 -8.28
N GLN A 221 24.33 -21.18 -8.50
CA GLN A 221 25.54 -21.68 -9.16
C GLN A 221 25.66 -21.16 -10.60
N LYS A 222 24.55 -21.05 -11.34
CA LYS A 222 24.54 -20.41 -12.66
C LYS A 222 24.94 -18.95 -12.57
N ALA A 223 24.35 -18.18 -11.65
CA ALA A 223 24.68 -16.76 -11.47
C ALA A 223 26.16 -16.55 -11.10
N LEU A 224 26.72 -17.36 -10.20
CA LEU A 224 28.15 -17.32 -9.87
C LEU A 224 29.02 -17.62 -11.11
N LYS A 225 28.63 -18.61 -11.91
CA LYS A 225 29.36 -18.97 -13.14
C LYS A 225 29.28 -17.87 -14.21
N GLU A 226 28.14 -17.21 -14.34
CA GLU A 226 27.95 -16.04 -15.23
C GLU A 226 28.85 -14.87 -14.83
N GLN A 227 29.15 -14.73 -13.54
CA GLN A 227 30.10 -13.76 -12.98
C GLN A 227 31.56 -14.27 -13.02
N ALA A 228 31.84 -15.32 -13.81
CA ALA A 228 33.15 -15.93 -14.01
C ALA A 228 33.78 -16.62 -12.78
N TYR A 229 32.99 -16.94 -11.74
CA TYR A 229 33.47 -17.76 -10.62
C TYR A 229 33.50 -19.24 -11.00
N ASN A 230 34.51 -19.95 -10.52
CA ASN A 230 34.75 -21.34 -10.89
C ASN A 230 33.89 -22.29 -10.03
N VAL A 231 32.63 -22.47 -10.42
CA VAL A 231 31.67 -23.36 -9.74
C VAL A 231 31.07 -24.38 -10.71
N LYS A 232 30.82 -25.60 -10.21
CA LYS A 232 30.08 -26.64 -10.93
C LYS A 232 28.59 -26.53 -10.62
N ILE A 233 27.73 -26.72 -11.61
CA ILE A 233 26.28 -26.69 -11.43
C ILE A 233 25.82 -28.07 -10.98
N THR A 234 25.85 -28.31 -9.66
CA THR A 234 25.51 -29.59 -9.02
C THR A 234 24.12 -29.59 -8.40
N GLY A 235 23.52 -28.41 -8.20
CA GLY A 235 22.28 -28.23 -7.44
C GLY A 235 22.43 -28.45 -5.93
N LYS A 236 23.66 -28.63 -5.43
CA LYS A 236 23.98 -28.82 -4.01
C LYS A 236 24.85 -27.69 -3.49
N PHE A 237 24.69 -27.31 -2.23
CA PHE A 237 25.56 -26.32 -1.58
C PHE A 237 26.85 -26.99 -1.09
N ASP A 238 27.70 -27.38 -2.04
CA ASP A 238 28.99 -28.04 -1.78
C ASP A 238 30.11 -27.05 -1.38
N GLU A 239 31.24 -27.58 -0.92
CA GLU A 239 32.37 -26.77 -0.44
C GLU A 239 32.92 -25.82 -1.51
N GLN A 240 32.97 -26.28 -2.78
CA GLN A 240 33.40 -25.43 -3.90
C GLN A 240 32.44 -24.26 -4.06
N THR A 241 31.13 -24.51 -4.09
CA THR A 241 30.09 -23.49 -4.20
C THR A 241 30.17 -22.50 -3.04
N LYS A 242 30.34 -23.00 -1.80
CA LYS A 242 30.48 -22.15 -0.61
C LYS A 242 31.73 -21.26 -0.70
N SER A 243 32.87 -21.81 -1.11
CA SER A 243 34.12 -21.05 -1.26
C SER A 243 33.98 -19.95 -2.31
N GLN A 244 33.40 -20.25 -3.47
CA GLN A 244 33.20 -19.28 -4.55
C GLN A 244 32.17 -18.20 -4.17
N LEU A 245 31.13 -18.56 -3.41
CA LEU A 245 30.17 -17.60 -2.88
C LEU A 245 30.83 -16.61 -1.91
N ILE A 246 31.70 -17.10 -1.01
CA ILE A 246 32.44 -16.25 -0.08
C ILE A 246 33.40 -15.31 -0.85
N MET A 247 34.06 -15.81 -1.89
CA MET A 247 34.91 -14.97 -2.76
C MET A 247 34.08 -13.86 -3.42
N PHE A 248 32.97 -14.24 -4.05
CA PHE A 248 32.05 -13.29 -4.66
C PHE A 248 31.59 -12.19 -3.69
N GLN A 249 31.24 -12.58 -2.46
CA GLN A 249 30.82 -11.63 -1.43
C GLN A 249 31.95 -10.68 -1.04
N LYS A 250 33.18 -11.18 -0.87
CA LYS A 250 34.35 -10.34 -0.59
C LYS A 250 34.63 -9.36 -1.73
N ASP A 251 34.61 -9.84 -2.97
CA ASP A 251 34.86 -9.03 -4.17
C ASP A 251 33.79 -7.93 -4.37
N ASN A 252 32.60 -8.13 -3.78
CA ASN A 252 31.50 -7.16 -3.80
C ASN A 252 31.29 -6.41 -2.49
N MET A 253 32.22 -6.51 -1.53
CA MET A 253 32.15 -5.87 -0.21
C MET A 253 30.90 -6.23 0.62
N LEU A 254 30.43 -7.46 0.48
CA LEU A 254 29.30 -8.02 1.23
C LEU A 254 29.81 -8.76 2.48
N SER A 255 29.24 -8.45 3.66
CA SER A 255 29.67 -9.00 4.95
C SER A 255 29.06 -10.36 5.31
N ASP A 256 28.39 -11.02 4.37
CA ASP A 256 27.49 -12.15 4.65
C ASP A 256 28.19 -13.51 4.83
N GLN A 257 29.51 -13.60 4.59
CA GLN A 257 30.38 -14.74 4.89
C GLN A 257 29.83 -16.13 4.52
N GLY A 258 29.26 -16.27 3.32
CA GLY A 258 28.73 -17.50 2.75
C GLY A 258 27.22 -17.67 2.98
N ASN A 259 26.56 -16.75 3.67
CA ASN A 259 25.10 -16.74 3.80
C ASN A 259 24.45 -16.07 2.58
N LEU A 260 23.34 -16.63 2.11
CA LEU A 260 22.60 -16.08 0.97
C LEU A 260 21.55 -15.07 1.45
N THR A 261 21.99 -13.83 1.67
CA THR A 261 21.10 -12.73 2.02
C THR A 261 20.38 -12.16 0.80
N SER A 262 19.36 -11.33 1.03
CA SER A 262 18.71 -10.58 -0.04
C SER A 262 19.68 -9.70 -0.83
N GLU A 263 20.67 -9.11 -0.17
CA GLU A 263 21.67 -8.27 -0.82
C GLU A 263 22.62 -9.09 -1.70
N THR A 264 23.11 -10.22 -1.18
CA THR A 264 23.91 -11.18 -1.95
C THR A 264 23.17 -11.63 -3.21
N LEU A 265 21.90 -12.04 -3.10
CA LEU A 265 21.10 -12.49 -4.25
C LEU A 265 20.85 -11.37 -5.27
N ASN A 266 20.61 -10.14 -4.79
CA ASN A 266 20.44 -8.99 -5.67
C ASN A 266 21.74 -8.68 -6.44
N ARG A 267 22.90 -8.75 -5.77
CA ARG A 267 24.20 -8.53 -6.42
C ARG A 267 24.54 -9.62 -7.43
N LEU A 268 24.16 -10.87 -7.15
CA LEU A 268 24.29 -11.98 -8.10
C LEU A 268 23.34 -11.85 -9.31
N GLY A 269 22.38 -10.93 -9.28
CA GLY A 269 21.36 -10.80 -10.34
C GLY A 269 20.32 -11.92 -10.31
N VAL A 270 20.22 -12.67 -9.21
CA VAL A 270 19.25 -13.77 -9.07
C VAL A 270 17.85 -13.19 -8.85
N LYS A 271 17.00 -13.28 -9.88
CA LYS A 271 15.63 -12.80 -9.83
C LYS A 271 14.79 -13.68 -8.91
N ARG A 272 14.28 -13.11 -7.82
CA ARG A 272 13.33 -13.77 -6.92
C ARG A 272 11.90 -13.39 -7.26
N LYS A 273 11.00 -14.37 -7.29
CA LYS A 273 9.56 -14.13 -7.45
C LYS A 273 8.97 -13.77 -6.10
N LYS A 274 8.16 -12.69 -6.05
CA LYS A 274 7.35 -12.40 -4.87
C LYS A 274 6.33 -13.53 -4.68
N LEU A 275 6.12 -13.96 -3.45
CA LEU A 275 5.15 -15.00 -3.11
C LEU A 275 3.71 -14.46 -3.10
N ILE A 276 3.54 -13.17 -2.84
CA ILE A 276 2.30 -12.44 -3.09
C ILE A 276 2.63 -11.36 -4.13
N GLN A 277 2.15 -11.56 -5.35
CA GLN A 277 2.35 -10.65 -6.47
C GLN A 277 1.12 -9.77 -6.59
N ILE A 278 1.27 -8.51 -6.21
CA ILE A 278 0.24 -7.51 -6.43
C ILE A 278 0.26 -7.17 -7.91
N ASP A 279 -0.89 -7.31 -8.59
CA ASP A 279 -1.00 -6.92 -9.99
C ASP A 279 -0.63 -5.44 -10.11
N SER A 280 0.59 -5.23 -10.60
CA SER A 280 1.09 -3.91 -10.93
C SER A 280 0.34 -3.51 -12.20
N LEU A 281 -0.35 -2.38 -12.16
CA LEU A 281 -0.88 -1.77 -13.37
C LEU A 281 0.33 -1.58 -14.30
N ASN A 282 0.31 -2.24 -15.46
CA ASN A 282 0.97 -1.69 -16.64
C ASN A 282 0.34 -0.34 -16.94
#